data_AF-A0A7C8AFE2-F1
#
_entry.id   AF-A0A7C8AFE2-F1
#
_cell.length_a   1.000
_cell.length_b   1.000
_cell.length_c   1.000
_cell.angle_alpha   90.00
_cell.angle_beta   90.00
_cell.angle_gamma   90.00
#
_symmetry.space_group_name_H-M   'P 1'
#
loop_
_entity.id
_entity.type
_entity.pdbx_description
1 polymer ?
#
loop_
_entity_poly.entity_id
_entity_poly.type
_entity_poly.pdbx_seq_one_letter_code
_entity_poly.pdbx_strand_id
1 'polypeptide(L)'
;QDVKLIVGRLKKQMREEALSHSRTYRPWGSYESIDTGDRFKVKRITVNPGACLSLQMHYHRAEHWIVVRGTARITKGDEEFLLNEDQSSYIPWGTRHRLENPGKIPLELIEVQSGSYLGEDDISRFDDKYGRC
;
A
#
# COMPACT_ATOMS: atom_id res chain seq x y z
N GLN A 1 -31.27 1.08 13.10
CA GLN A 1 -31.43 1.52 11.69
C GLN A 1 -30.92 2.97 11.52
N ASP A 2 -30.00 3.41 12.39
CA ASP A 2 -29.56 4.81 12.55
C ASP A 2 -28.20 5.14 11.92
N VAL A 3 -27.39 4.13 11.62
CA VAL A 3 -26.03 4.33 11.09
C VAL A 3 -26.06 4.98 9.70
N LYS A 4 -27.05 4.64 8.86
CA LYS A 4 -27.19 5.20 7.50
C LYS A 4 -27.50 6.70 7.51
N LEU A 5 -28.28 7.18 8.49
CA LEU A 5 -28.63 8.60 8.61
C LEU A 5 -27.45 9.44 9.11
N ILE A 6 -26.66 8.90 10.05
CA ILE A 6 -25.47 9.56 10.58
C ILE A 6 -24.39 9.68 9.49
N VAL A 7 -24.13 8.61 8.74
CA VAL A 7 -23.19 8.61 7.60
C VAL A 7 -23.62 9.61 6.52
N GLY A 8 -24.92 9.71 6.23
CA GLY A 8 -25.45 10.71 5.29
C GLY A 8 -25.27 12.15 5.77
N ARG A 9 -25.35 12.40 7.07
CA ARG A 9 -25.18 13.73 7.67
C ARG A 9 -23.70 14.17 7.71
N LEU A 10 -22.79 13.23 7.98
CA LEU A 10 -21.34 13.45 7.97
C LEU A 10 -20.81 13.74 6.55
N LYS A 11 -21.30 13.02 5.53
CA LYS A 11 -20.94 13.28 4.12
C LYS A 11 -21.37 14.68 3.65
N LYS A 12 -22.44 15.24 4.20
CA LYS A 12 -23.00 16.54 3.80
C LYS A 12 -22.27 17.73 4.40
N GLN A 13 -21.37 17.50 5.38
CA GLN A 13 -20.69 18.56 6.12
C GLN A 13 -19.23 18.78 5.72
N MET A 14 -18.68 18.07 4.72
CA MET A 14 -17.30 18.26 4.23
C MET A 14 -16.26 18.31 5.37
N ARG A 15 -16.50 17.60 6.49
CA ARG A 15 -15.52 17.48 7.56
C ARG A 15 -14.51 16.41 7.15
N GLU A 16 -13.23 16.74 7.20
CA GLU A 16 -12.13 15.82 6.89
C GLU A 16 -12.16 14.55 7.77
N GLU A 17 -12.77 14.63 8.95
CA GLU A 17 -12.99 13.50 9.87
C GLU A 17 -13.88 12.39 9.27
N ALA A 18 -14.62 12.66 8.19
CA ALA A 18 -15.45 11.72 7.44
C ALA A 18 -14.80 11.20 6.14
N LEU A 19 -13.59 11.68 5.79
CA LEU A 19 -12.76 11.07 4.74
C LEU A 19 -12.15 9.80 5.33
N SER A 20 -12.97 8.75 5.30
CA SER A 20 -12.73 7.55 6.10
C SER A 20 -11.36 6.94 5.82
N HIS A 21 -10.62 6.71 6.90
CA HIS A 21 -9.57 5.71 7.00
C HIS A 21 -10.18 4.31 6.75
N SER A 22 -10.57 4.04 5.51
CA SER A 22 -11.21 2.80 5.12
C SER A 22 -10.11 1.75 4.97
N ARG A 23 -9.90 0.98 6.04
CA ARG A 23 -9.06 -0.21 5.98
C ARG A 23 -9.71 -1.21 5.02
N THR A 24 -9.01 -1.47 3.92
CA THR A 24 -9.42 -2.44 2.91
C THR A 24 -8.66 -3.73 3.12
N TYR A 25 -9.41 -4.83 3.27
CA TYR A 25 -8.84 -6.16 3.46
C TYR A 25 -8.58 -6.85 2.12
N ARG A 26 -7.49 -7.61 2.07
CA ARG A 26 -6.99 -8.39 0.94
C ARG A 26 -6.50 -9.76 1.43
N PRO A 27 -6.37 -10.77 0.56
CA PRO A 27 -5.90 -12.10 0.96
C PRO A 27 -4.53 -12.10 1.66
N TRP A 28 -3.66 -11.14 1.31
CA TRP A 28 -2.33 -10.97 1.91
C TRP A 28 -2.32 -10.14 3.20
N GLY A 29 -3.43 -9.48 3.57
CA GLY A 29 -3.48 -8.56 4.71
C GLY A 29 -4.46 -7.41 4.50
N SER A 30 -4.00 -6.17 4.68
CA SER A 30 -4.83 -4.98 4.49
C SER A 30 -4.01 -3.75 4.14
N TYR A 31 -4.66 -2.75 3.55
CA TYR A 31 -4.11 -1.40 3.49
C TYR A 31 -5.14 -0.37 3.93
N GLU A 32 -4.67 0.80 4.32
CA GLU A 32 -5.45 1.93 4.77
C GLU A 32 -4.86 3.19 4.14
N SER A 33 -5.71 4.05 3.59
CA SER A 33 -5.28 5.36 3.11
C SER A 33 -5.17 6.30 4.31
N ILE A 34 -4.00 6.89 4.53
CA ILE A 34 -3.75 7.87 5.59
C ILE A 34 -4.01 9.28 5.07
N ASP A 35 -3.40 9.61 3.94
CA ASP A 35 -3.49 10.95 3.35
C ASP A 35 -3.39 10.88 1.82
N THR A 36 -3.94 11.86 1.13
CA THR A 36 -3.88 11.97 -0.33
C THR A 36 -3.92 13.43 -0.73
N GLY A 37 -2.93 13.85 -1.50
CA GLY A 37 -2.88 15.17 -2.13
C GLY A 37 -2.74 15.06 -3.65
N ASP A 38 -2.61 16.21 -4.30
CA ASP A 38 -2.58 16.31 -5.77
C ASP A 38 -1.46 15.49 -6.42
N ARG A 39 -0.34 15.30 -5.71
CA ARG A 39 0.87 14.64 -6.23
C ARG A 39 1.37 13.49 -5.37
N PHE A 40 0.65 13.14 -4.30
CA PHE A 40 1.06 12.07 -3.41
C PHE A 40 -0.11 11.29 -2.81
N LYS A 41 0.16 10.06 -2.40
CA LYS A 41 -0.76 9.24 -1.60
C LYS A 41 0.04 8.48 -0.55
N VAL A 42 -0.42 8.55 0.70
CA VAL A 42 0.19 7.83 1.82
C VAL A 42 -0.73 6.70 2.26
N LYS A 43 -0.20 5.48 2.30
CA LYS A 43 -0.92 4.30 2.75
C LYS A 43 -0.18 3.63 3.89
N ARG A 44 -0.92 3.09 4.85
CA ARG A 44 -0.43 2.06 5.77
C ARG A 44 -0.77 0.70 5.18
N ILE A 45 0.22 -0.16 5.02
CA ILE A 45 0.05 -1.53 4.54
C ILE A 45 0.43 -2.50 5.65
N THR A 46 -0.42 -3.49 5.89
CA THR A 46 -0.19 -4.59 6.81
C THR A 46 -0.20 -5.90 6.04
N VAL A 47 0.89 -6.65 6.09
CA VAL A 47 1.05 -7.93 5.40
C VAL A 47 1.14 -9.07 6.42
N ASN A 48 0.27 -10.07 6.26
CA ASN A 48 0.24 -11.24 7.13
C ASN A 48 1.54 -12.05 7.02
N PRO A 49 1.93 -12.79 8.08
CA PRO A 49 3.08 -13.70 8.04
C PRO A 49 3.03 -14.66 6.82
N GLY A 50 4.13 -14.74 6.07
CA GLY A 50 4.24 -15.60 4.88
C GLY A 50 3.43 -15.15 3.66
N ALA A 51 2.75 -14.00 3.73
CA ALA A 51 2.02 -13.43 2.61
C ALA A 51 2.88 -12.44 1.81
N CYS A 52 2.45 -12.17 0.58
CA CYS A 52 3.10 -11.25 -0.34
C CYS A 52 2.09 -10.40 -1.10
N LEU A 53 2.52 -9.24 -1.56
CA LEU A 53 1.82 -8.52 -2.60
C LEU A 53 2.18 -9.12 -3.97
N SER A 54 1.37 -8.83 -4.97
CA SER A 54 1.63 -9.25 -6.35
C SER A 54 2.85 -8.50 -6.90
N LEU A 55 3.59 -9.12 -7.82
CA LEU A 55 4.65 -8.41 -8.54
C LEU A 55 4.02 -7.35 -9.43
N GLN A 56 4.37 -6.09 -9.20
CA GLN A 56 3.77 -4.95 -9.87
C GLN A 56 4.82 -3.95 -10.38
N MET A 57 4.40 -3.08 -11.28
CA MET A 57 5.21 -1.98 -11.81
C MET A 57 4.29 -0.80 -12.12
N HIS A 58 4.83 0.42 -11.95
CA HIS A 58 4.13 1.66 -12.24
C HIS A 58 4.94 2.50 -13.24
N TYR A 59 4.28 3.08 -14.25
CA TYR A 59 4.98 3.89 -15.25
C TYR A 59 5.05 5.37 -14.86
N HIS A 60 4.15 5.87 -14.00
CA HIS A 60 4.00 7.30 -13.75
C HIS A 60 4.20 7.73 -12.29
N ARG A 61 4.46 6.77 -11.40
CA ARG A 61 4.73 7.03 -9.98
C ARG A 61 5.93 6.27 -9.46
N ALA A 62 6.62 6.91 -8.54
CA ALA A 62 7.59 6.27 -7.67
C ALA A 62 6.95 5.98 -6.31
N GLU A 63 7.55 5.06 -5.57
CA GLU A 63 7.08 4.67 -4.25
C GLU A 63 8.24 4.72 -3.25
N HIS A 64 7.94 5.10 -2.01
CA HIS A 64 8.86 5.02 -0.89
C HIS A 64 8.21 4.19 0.21
N TRP A 65 8.88 3.10 0.58
CA TRP A 65 8.41 2.19 1.61
C TRP A 65 9.26 2.34 2.86
N ILE A 66 8.61 2.54 4.01
CA ILE A 66 9.25 2.59 5.33
C ILE A 66 8.68 1.47 6.19
N VAL A 67 9.53 0.58 6.69
CA VAL A 67 9.10 -0.50 7.57
C VAL A 67 8.89 0.05 8.98
N VAL A 68 7.66 -0.02 9.46
CA VAL A 68 7.29 0.42 10.82
C VAL A 68 7.47 -0.73 11.81
N ARG A 69 7.17 -1.96 11.39
CA ARG A 69 7.22 -3.14 12.26
C ARG A 69 7.50 -4.42 11.50
N GLY A 70 8.35 -5.29 12.04
CA GLY A 70 8.71 -6.57 11.45
C GLY A 70 9.81 -6.48 10.39
N THR A 71 9.87 -7.49 9.51
CA THR A 71 10.87 -7.59 8.45
C THR A 71 10.18 -7.74 7.11
N ALA A 72 10.53 -6.87 6.17
CA ALA A 72 10.06 -6.93 4.79
C ALA A 72 11.13 -7.55 3.90
N ARG A 73 10.74 -8.44 2.99
CA ARG A 73 11.54 -8.79 1.81
C ARG A 73 11.04 -7.96 0.65
N ILE A 74 11.96 -7.22 0.03
CA ILE A 74 11.67 -6.36 -1.11
C ILE A 74 12.33 -6.97 -2.34
N THR A 75 11.55 -7.23 -3.38
CA THR A 75 12.08 -7.41 -4.74
C THR A 75 12.04 -6.05 -5.42
N LYS A 76 13.16 -5.61 -6.02
CA LYS A 76 13.27 -4.36 -6.78
C LYS A 76 14.11 -4.62 -8.04
N GLY A 77 13.45 -4.71 -9.18
CA GLY A 77 14.08 -5.15 -10.43
C GLY A 77 14.61 -6.57 -10.26
N ASP A 78 15.93 -6.72 -10.41
CA ASP A 78 16.65 -7.98 -10.27
C ASP A 78 17.24 -8.19 -8.86
N GLU A 79 17.08 -7.21 -7.97
CA GLU A 79 17.60 -7.26 -6.60
C GLU A 79 16.52 -7.74 -5.62
N GLU A 80 16.93 -8.57 -4.66
CA GLU A 80 16.11 -8.94 -3.51
C GLU A 80 16.89 -8.68 -2.23
N PHE A 81 16.28 -7.96 -1.29
CA PHE A 81 16.90 -7.65 0.00
C PHE A 81 15.87 -7.56 1.12
N LEU A 82 16.36 -7.64 2.36
CA LEU A 82 15.55 -7.50 3.56
C LEU A 82 15.64 -6.08 4.11
N LEU A 83 14.51 -5.57 4.60
CA LEU A 83 14.41 -4.35 5.40
C LEU A 83 13.82 -4.69 6.76
N ASN A 84 14.44 -4.15 7.81
CA ASN A 84 13.97 -4.23 9.18
C ASN A 84 13.27 -2.91 9.57
N GLU A 85 12.74 -2.88 10.79
CA GLU A 85 12.14 -1.68 11.39
C GLU A 85 13.04 -0.46 11.24
N ASP A 86 12.42 0.68 10.95
CA ASP A 86 13.07 1.99 10.71
C ASP A 86 13.94 2.05 9.43
N GLN A 87 14.00 0.97 8.64
CA GLN A 87 14.63 0.98 7.33
C GLN A 87 13.63 1.32 6.23
N SER A 88 14.14 1.87 5.12
CA SER A 88 13.30 2.26 3.99
C SER A 88 13.92 1.91 2.65
N SER A 89 13.09 1.88 1.61
CA SER A 89 13.55 1.73 0.23
C SER A 89 12.72 2.59 -0.71
N TYR A 90 13.42 3.20 -1.67
CA TYR A 90 12.85 3.94 -2.77
C TYR A 90 12.73 3.03 -4.00
N ILE A 91 11.54 2.98 -4.56
CA ILE A 91 11.19 2.24 -5.77
C ILE A 91 10.94 3.27 -6.89
N PRO A 92 11.86 3.40 -7.85
CA PRO A 92 11.63 4.25 -9.01
C PRO A 92 10.47 3.73 -9.86
N TRP A 93 9.77 4.63 -10.53
CA TRP A 93 8.90 4.30 -11.66
C TRP A 93 9.62 3.42 -12.70
N GLY A 94 8.87 2.60 -13.42
CA GLY A 94 9.38 1.61 -14.39
C GLY A 94 10.10 0.42 -13.75
N THR A 95 10.18 0.34 -12.42
CA THR A 95 10.84 -0.77 -11.71
C THR A 95 9.80 -1.80 -11.27
N ARG A 96 9.99 -3.06 -11.67
CA ARG A 96 9.19 -4.18 -11.12
C ARG A 96 9.53 -4.36 -9.66
N HIS A 97 8.53 -4.48 -8.81
CA HIS A 97 8.75 -4.59 -7.37
C HIS A 97 7.69 -5.44 -6.69
N ARG A 98 8.08 -6.04 -5.56
CA ARG A 98 7.24 -6.91 -4.74
C ARG A 98 7.56 -6.71 -3.27
N LEU A 99 6.53 -6.76 -2.44
CA LEU A 99 6.64 -6.75 -0.99
C LEU A 99 6.22 -8.11 -0.44
N GLU A 100 7.06 -8.69 0.40
CA GLU A 100 6.75 -9.95 1.09
C GLU A 100 7.05 -9.86 2.58
N ASN A 101 6.29 -10.60 3.37
CA ASN A 101 6.54 -10.78 4.80
C ASN A 101 7.12 -12.19 5.05
N PRO A 102 8.47 -12.36 5.10
CA PRO A 102 9.10 -13.62 5.52
C PRO A 102 8.90 -13.96 7.00
N GLY A 103 8.49 -12.99 7.80
CA GLY A 103 8.44 -13.10 9.26
C GLY A 103 7.29 -13.96 9.77
N LYS A 104 7.28 -14.12 11.09
CA LYS A 104 6.22 -14.82 11.84
C LYS A 104 5.22 -13.87 12.50
N ILE A 105 5.47 -12.56 12.42
CA ILE A 105 4.58 -11.50 12.91
C ILE A 105 4.07 -10.66 11.74
N PRO A 106 2.92 -9.98 11.88
CA PRO A 106 2.46 -9.04 10.86
C PRO A 106 3.53 -7.98 10.56
N LEU A 107 3.77 -7.76 9.27
CA LEU A 107 4.61 -6.69 8.75
C LEU A 107 3.75 -5.44 8.60
N GLU A 108 4.22 -4.31 9.10
CA GLU A 108 3.58 -3.01 8.90
C GLU A 108 4.55 -2.06 8.19
N LEU A 109 4.10 -1.42 7.12
CA LEU A 109 4.85 -0.37 6.43
C LEU A 109 3.99 0.85 6.14
N ILE A 110 4.67 1.97 5.97
CA ILE A 110 4.12 3.16 5.31
C ILE A 110 4.63 3.18 3.88
N GLU A 111 3.69 3.31 2.94
CA GLU A 111 3.95 3.52 1.54
C GLU A 111 3.59 4.96 1.19
N VAL A 112 4.56 5.70 0.63
CA VAL A 112 4.36 7.02 0.06
C VAL A 112 4.50 6.90 -1.45
N GLN A 113 3.40 7.11 -2.18
CA GLN A 113 3.38 7.15 -3.63
C GLN A 113 3.48 8.61 -4.08
N SER A 114 4.37 8.90 -5.05
CA SER A 114 4.63 10.25 -5.55
C SER A 114 4.67 10.24 -7.07
N GLY A 115 3.92 11.11 -7.74
CA GLY A 115 3.86 11.12 -9.20
C GLY A 115 2.97 12.21 -9.79
N SER A 116 2.98 12.34 -11.12
CA SER A 116 2.02 13.18 -11.85
C SER A 116 0.68 12.46 -12.08
N TYR A 117 0.65 11.14 -11.94
CA TYR A 117 -0.55 10.32 -12.05
C TYR A 117 -0.53 9.19 -11.02
N LEU A 118 -1.60 9.08 -10.23
CA LEU A 118 -1.72 8.14 -9.10
C LEU A 118 -2.94 7.20 -9.24
N GLY A 119 -3.44 7.03 -10.46
CA GLY A 119 -4.54 6.11 -10.76
C GLY A 119 -4.16 4.65 -10.57
N GLU A 120 -5.16 3.80 -10.31
CA GLU A 120 -4.97 2.34 -10.19
C GLU A 120 -4.77 1.68 -11.58
N ASP A 121 -5.04 2.40 -12.67
CA ASP A 121 -4.80 1.93 -14.04
C ASP A 121 -3.31 1.94 -14.44
N ASP A 122 -2.46 2.59 -13.64
CA ASP A 122 -1.00 2.60 -13.83
C ASP A 122 -0.31 1.35 -13.23
N ILE A 123 -1.07 0.31 -12.91
CA ILE A 123 -0.54 -0.88 -12.23
C ILE A 123 -0.47 -2.05 -13.22
N SER A 124 0.74 -2.37 -13.67
CA SER A 124 0.99 -3.61 -14.43
C SER A 124 1.31 -4.75 -13.46
N ARG A 125 0.42 -5.74 -13.35
CA ARG A 125 0.62 -6.93 -12.50
C ARG A 125 1.15 -8.09 -13.35
N PHE A 126 2.24 -8.70 -12.90
CA PHE A 126 2.92 -9.77 -13.65
C PHE A 126 2.78 -11.15 -13.00
N ASP A 127 2.64 -11.20 -11.68
CA ASP A 127 2.61 -12.45 -10.92
C ASP A 127 1.79 -12.24 -9.64
N ASP A 128 0.51 -12.62 -9.68
CA ASP A 128 -0.38 -12.59 -8.52
C ASP A 128 -0.61 -14.01 -7.99
N LYS A 129 -0.03 -14.29 -6.83
CA LYS A 129 -0.26 -15.53 -6.06
C LYS A 129 -1.74 -15.76 -5.71
N TYR A 130 -2.58 -14.74 -5.82
CA TYR A 130 -3.99 -14.77 -5.44
C TYR A 130 -4.97 -14.65 -6.62
N GLY A 131 -4.48 -14.71 -7.86
CA GLY A 131 -5.33 -14.89 -9.05
C GLY A 131 -6.19 -13.69 -9.48
N ARG A 132 -5.77 -12.45 -9.20
CA ARG A 132 -6.45 -11.23 -9.67
C ARG A 132 -5.85 -10.78 -11.01
N CYS A 133 -6.29 -11.43 -12.08
CA CYS A 133 -6.12 -10.99 -13.46
C CYS A 133 -7.32 -10.15 -13.88
#